data_AF-A0A4U5VHE8-F1
#
_entry.id   AF-A0A4U5VHE8-F1
#
_cell.length_a   1.000
_cell.length_b   1.000
_cell.length_c   1.000
_cell.angle_alpha   90.00
_cell.angle_beta   90.00
_cell.angle_gamma   90.00
#
_symmetry.space_group_name_H-M   'P 1'
#
loop_
_entity.id
_entity.type
_entity.pdbx_description
1 polymer ?
#
loop_
_entity_poly.entity_id
_entity_poly.type
_entity_poly.pdbx_seq_one_letter_code
_entity_poly.pdbx_strand_id
1 'polypeptide(L)' 'MDHSVKCGGWSDTKDATEEIQKICDEVHVGCDDYLHIRVFQSLDEKSVVTRVEEGHHKCDPLIPK' A
#
# COMPACT_ATOMS: atom_id res chain seq x y z
N MET A 1 -20.49 -26.17 -40.16
CA MET A 1 -19.40 -25.36 -39.59
C MET A 1 -20.09 -24.32 -38.71
N ASP A 2 -20.29 -24.65 -37.44
CA ASP A 2 -20.85 -23.73 -36.45
C ASP A 2 -19.68 -23.01 -35.79
N HIS A 3 -19.51 -21.71 -36.08
CA HIS A 3 -18.58 -20.86 -35.37
C HIS A 3 -19.39 -20.04 -34.35
N SER A 4 -19.83 -20.68 -33.27
CA SER A 4 -20.29 -19.99 -32.08
C SER A 4 -19.08 -19.30 -31.43
N VAL A 5 -18.81 -18.04 -31.81
CA VAL A 5 -17.89 -17.18 -31.08
C VAL A 5 -18.56 -16.85 -29.75
N LYS A 6 -18.16 -17.54 -28.68
CA LYS A 6 -18.58 -17.20 -27.32
C LYS A 6 -17.84 -15.94 -26.89
N CYS A 7 -18.46 -14.78 -27.08
CA CYS A 7 -17.91 -13.52 -26.61
C CYS A 7 -18.05 -13.43 -25.09
N GLY A 8 -16.91 -13.37 -24.38
CA GLY A 8 -16.85 -13.20 -22.93
C GLY A 8 -16.62 -14.49 -22.14
N GLY A 9 -16.21 -14.33 -20.88
CA GLY A 9 -15.76 -15.40 -20.00
C GLY A 9 -14.33 -15.15 -19.52
N TRP A 10 -14.02 -15.55 -18.29
CA TRP A 10 -12.65 -15.52 -17.77
C TRP A 10 -11.98 -16.86 -18.07
N SER A 11 -10.67 -16.84 -18.28
CA SER A 11 -9.90 -18.08 -18.27
C SER A 11 -9.82 -18.65 -16.85
N ASP A 12 -9.32 -19.88 -16.73
CA ASP A 12 -8.91 -20.41 -15.43
C ASP A 12 -7.88 -19.48 -14.76
N THR A 13 -7.85 -19.53 -13.42
CA THR A 13 -6.87 -18.80 -12.60
C THR A 13 -5.46 -19.25 -12.95
N LYS A 14 -4.57 -18.29 -13.17
CA LYS A 14 -3.14 -18.50 -13.47
C LYS A 14 -2.30 -17.65 -12.53
N ASP A 15 -1.06 -18.09 -12.30
CA ASP A 15 -0.07 -17.29 -11.57
C ASP A 15 0.34 -16.05 -12.38
N ALA A 16 0.70 -14.98 -11.66
CA ALA A 16 1.18 -13.75 -12.29
C ALA A 16 2.56 -13.95 -12.92
N THR A 17 2.72 -13.46 -14.15
CA THR A 17 4.01 -13.36 -14.84
C THR A 17 4.63 -11.99 -14.60
N GLU A 18 5.90 -11.81 -14.99
CA GLU A 18 6.59 -10.51 -14.90
C GLU A 18 5.85 -9.38 -15.63
N GLU A 19 5.16 -9.68 -16.74
CA GLU A 19 4.33 -8.71 -17.46
C GLU A 19 3.16 -8.23 -16.62
N ILE A 20 2.49 -9.14 -15.92
CA ILE A 20 1.39 -8.82 -15.01
C ILE A 20 1.90 -7.96 -13.84
N GLN A 21 3.08 -8.28 -13.30
CA GLN A 21 3.67 -7.46 -12.23
C GLN A 21 3.99 -6.05 -12.71
N LYS A 22 4.50 -5.87 -13.93
CA LYS A 22 4.72 -4.53 -14.51
C LYS A 22 3.43 -3.73 -14.65
N ILE A 23 2.34 -4.37 -15.07
CA ILE A 23 1.03 -3.72 -15.12
C ILE A 23 0.61 -3.28 -13.70
N CYS A 24 0.79 -4.14 -12.70
CA CYS A 24 0.54 -3.79 -11.29
C CYS A 24 1.35 -2.58 -10.85
N ASP A 25 2.65 -2.51 -11.18
CA ASP A 25 3.53 -1.40 -10.81
C ASP A 25 3.15 -0.10 -11.55
N GLU A 26 2.72 -0.18 -12.81
CA GLU A 26 2.23 0.96 -13.59
C GLU A 26 0.90 1.54 -13.05
N VAL A 27 0.01 0.68 -12.55
CA VAL A 27 -1.26 1.13 -11.94
C VAL A 27 -1.10 1.46 -10.46
N HIS A 28 -0.02 1.02 -9.81
CA HIS A 28 0.27 1.32 -8.42
C HIS A 28 0.70 2.79 -8.29
N VAL A 29 -0.26 3.63 -7.94
CA VAL A 29 -0.06 5.06 -7.65
C VAL A 29 0.53 5.24 -6.24
N GLY A 30 1.73 4.68 -6.04
CA GLY A 30 2.35 4.49 -4.73
C GLY A 30 2.32 5.72 -3.83
N CYS A 31 1.86 5.50 -2.59
CA CYS A 31 2.29 6.22 -1.39
C CYS A 31 1.70 5.48 -0.17
N ASP A 32 2.11 4.23 0.03
CA ASP A 32 1.80 3.49 1.25
C ASP A 32 2.86 3.71 2.34
N ASP A 33 3.68 4.76 2.21
CA ASP A 33 4.72 5.12 3.17
C ASP A 33 4.17 6.12 4.20
N TYR A 34 4.05 5.66 5.44
CA TYR A 34 3.60 6.41 6.60
C TYR A 34 4.74 6.53 7.63
N LEU A 35 4.77 7.67 8.32
CA LEU A 35 5.69 7.91 9.43
C LEU A 35 4.94 7.81 10.75
N HIS A 36 5.48 7.07 11.71
CA HIS A 36 5.01 7.11 13.10
C HIS A 36 5.88 8.08 13.90
N ILE A 37 5.29 9.20 14.31
CA ILE A 37 5.99 10.28 15.03
C ILE A 37 5.48 10.35 16.47
N ARG A 38 6.40 10.38 17.43
CA ARG A 38 6.08 10.63 18.84
C ARG A 38 6.41 12.08 19.19
N VAL A 39 5.40 12.85 19.56
CA VAL A 39 5.54 14.26 19.97
C VAL A 39 5.24 14.40 21.46
N PHE A 40 6.09 15.15 22.16
CA PHE A 40 5.84 15.57 23.53
C PHE A 40 5.50 17.06 23.54
N GLN A 41 4.39 17.45 24.17
CA GLN A 41 4.03 18.84 24.41
C GLN A 41 4.21 19.18 25.89
N SER A 42 4.99 20.21 26.19
CA SER A 42 5.15 20.73 27.55
C SER A 42 3.94 21.57 27.95
N LEU A 43 3.79 21.77 29.27
CA LEU A 43 2.76 22.66 29.81
C LEU A 43 2.96 24.13 29.38
N ASP A 44 4.19 24.51 29.03
CA ASP A 44 4.53 25.81 28.44
C ASP A 44 4.25 25.89 26.93
N GLU A 45 3.38 25.01 26.41
CA GLU A 45 2.96 24.93 25.00
C GLU A 45 4.07 24.63 23.98
N LYS A 46 5.24 24.13 24.41
CA LYS A 46 6.34 23.74 23.50
C LYS A 46 6.19 22.29 23.08
N SER A 47 6.16 22.03 21.77
CA SER A 47 6.17 20.68 21.21
C SER A 47 7.58 20.26 20.76
N VAL A 48 8.00 19.05 21.10
CA VAL A 48 9.26 18.44 20.64
C VAL A 48 8.99 17.05 20.07
N VAL A 49 9.59 16.75 18.91
CA VAL A 49 9.60 15.40 18.37
C VAL A 49 10.59 14.57 19.19
N THR A 50 10.09 13.51 19.81
CA THR A 50 10.89 12.61 20.65
C THR A 50 11.32 11.35 19.90
N ARG A 51 10.60 10.97 18.83
CA ARG A 51 10.90 9.79 18.01
C ARG A 51 10.26 9.87 16.63
N VAL A 52 10.92 9.28 15.63
CA VAL A 52 10.43 9.09 14.26
C VAL A 52 10.69 7.64 13.86
N GLU A 53 9.69 6.97 13.29
CA GLU A 53 9.83 5.64 12.67
C GLU A 53 9.30 5.69 11.24
N GLU A 54 10.08 5.14 10.31
CA GLU A 54 9.80 5.07 8.88
C GLU A 54 9.28 3.68 8.48
N GLY A 55 8.75 3.56 7.26
CA GLY A 55 8.34 2.27 6.68
C GLY A 55 7.07 1.68 7.30
N HIS A 56 6.16 2.51 7.80
CA HIS A 56 4.83 2.08 8.22
C HIS A 56 3.84 2.22 7.07
N HIS A 57 2.74 1.47 7.15
CA HIS A 57 1.61 1.55 6.24
C HIS A 57 0.38 2.13 6.93
N LYS A 58 -0.63 2.52 6.14
CA LYS A 58 -1.87 3.16 6.63
C LYS A 58 -2.57 2.39 7.76
N CYS A 59 -2.46 1.07 7.76
CA CYS A 59 -3.15 0.18 8.68
C CYS A 59 -2.29 -0.26 9.86
N ASP A 60 -1.03 0.18 9.95
CA ASP A 60 -0.13 -0.23 11.03
C ASP A 60 -0.55 0.42 12.36
N PRO A 61 -0.64 -0.36 13.45
CA PRO A 61 -1.02 0.19 14.74
C PRO A 61 0.08 1.11 15.30
N LEU A 62 -0.32 2.23 15.90
CA LEU A 62 0.58 3.10 16.66
C LEU A 62 0.95 2.41 17.99
N ILE A 63 2.06 1.67 18.00
CA ILE A 63 2.56 0.96 19.18
C ILE A 63 3.57 1.86 19.93
N PRO A 64 3.29 2.23 21.20
CA PRO A 64 4.28 2.88 22.04
C PRO A 64 5.43 1.91 22.35
N LYS A 65 6.66 2.27 21.97
CA LYS A 65 7.89 1.56 22.30
C LYS A 65 8.72 2.35 23.30
#